data_AF-M6EWA5-F1
#
_entry.id   AF-M6EWA5-F1
#
_cell.length_a   1.000
_cell.length_b   1.000
_cell.length_c   1.000
_cell.angle_alpha   90.00
_cell.angle_beta   90.00
_cell.angle_gamma   90.00
#
_symmetry.space_group_name_H-M   'P 1'
#
loop_
_entity.id
_entity.type
_entity.pdbx_description
1 polymer ?
#
loop_
_entity_poly.entity_id
_entity_poly.type
_entity_poly.pdbx_seq_one_letter_code
_entity_poly.pdbx_strand_id
1 'polypeptide(L)'
;MKKVEDLIRILPQVWKTSIEGRPGPVWIDVPKDVASAKIDWNISKEKEFWNIQKIKFTDTIDLEWKKTFKKLLSEANKPVFYIGGGLNRPLAAK
;
A
#
# COMPACT_ATOMS: atom_id res chain seq x y z
N MET A 1 2.34 20.25 -7.97
CA MET A 1 1.55 20.88 -6.91
C MET A 1 1.72 22.39 -7.07
N LYS A 2 0.62 23.15 -7.15
CA LYS A 2 0.69 24.60 -7.43
C LYS A 2 0.03 25.45 -6.35
N LYS A 3 -0.87 24.88 -5.54
CA LYS A 3 -1.53 25.59 -4.43
C LYS A 3 -1.63 24.70 -3.20
N VAL A 4 -1.85 25.30 -2.03
CA VAL A 4 -1.96 24.60 -0.75
C VAL A 4 -3.17 23.65 -0.71
N GLU A 5 -4.25 23.97 -1.42
CA GLU A 5 -5.45 23.13 -1.52
C GLU A 5 -5.16 21.79 -2.22
N ASP A 6 -4.13 21.73 -3.07
CA ASP A 6 -3.74 20.48 -3.71
C ASP A 6 -3.30 19.43 -2.68
N LEU A 7 -2.74 19.84 -1.54
CA LEU A 7 -2.27 18.93 -0.49
C LEU A 7 -3.42 18.12 0.14
N ILE A 8 -4.61 18.71 0.25
CA ILE A 8 -5.80 18.03 0.78
C ILE A 8 -6.09 16.75 -0.01
N ARG A 9 -5.88 16.78 -1.33
CA ARG A 9 -6.14 15.65 -2.22
C ARG A 9 -4.91 14.77 -2.42
N ILE A 10 -3.71 15.35 -2.51
CA ILE A 10 -2.47 14.63 -2.83
C ILE A 10 -2.02 13.78 -1.64
N LEU A 11 -2.08 14.29 -0.41
CA LEU A 11 -1.56 13.55 0.75
C LEU A 11 -2.29 12.21 1.00
N PRO A 12 -3.64 12.13 0.92
CA PRO A 12 -4.33 10.84 0.99
C PRO A 12 -3.92 9.85 -0.12
N GLN A 13 -3.66 10.36 -1.33
CA GLN A 13 -3.21 9.54 -2.45
C GLN A 13 -1.80 8.99 -2.21
N VAL A 14 -0.89 9.85 -1.76
CA VAL A 14 0.49 9.47 -1.39
C VAL A 14 0.48 8.41 -0.32
N TRP A 15 -0.33 8.60 0.72
CA TRP A 15 -0.49 7.61 1.77
C TRP A 15 -0.98 6.28 1.20
N LYS A 16 -2.07 6.29 0.41
CA LYS A 16 -2.62 5.10 -0.24
C LYS A 16 -1.56 4.38 -1.08
N THR A 17 -0.82 5.09 -1.93
CA THR A 17 0.27 4.54 -2.74
C THR A 17 1.38 3.93 -1.87
N SER A 18 1.71 4.54 -0.73
CA SER A 18 2.76 4.04 0.16
C SER A 18 2.42 2.71 0.84
N ILE A 19 1.12 2.40 0.99
CA ILE A 19 0.63 1.19 1.67
C ILE A 19 0.06 0.12 0.73
N GLU A 20 -0.15 0.43 -0.55
CA GLU A 20 -0.69 -0.49 -1.56
C GLU A 20 0.37 -1.41 -2.19
N GLY A 21 -0.06 -2.63 -2.57
CA GLY A 21 0.75 -3.58 -3.33
C GLY A 21 2.04 -3.98 -2.62
N ARG A 22 3.18 -3.40 -3.06
CA ARG A 22 4.49 -3.51 -2.40
C ARG A 22 4.77 -2.22 -1.61
N PRO A 23 4.30 -2.12 -0.35
CA PRO A 23 4.46 -0.89 0.42
C PRO A 23 5.91 -0.44 0.53
N GLY A 24 6.10 0.88 0.48
CA GLY A 24 7.40 1.54 0.47
C GLY A 24 7.25 3.07 0.53
N PRO A 25 8.37 3.79 0.68
CA PRO A 25 8.35 5.25 0.73
C PRO A 25 7.86 5.85 -0.59
N VAL A 26 7.11 6.94 -0.50
CA VAL A 26 6.67 7.74 -1.65
C VAL A 26 7.28 9.14 -1.51
N TRP A 27 7.88 9.62 -2.59
CA TRP A 27 8.46 10.95 -2.65
C TRP A 27 7.46 11.94 -3.25
N ILE A 28 7.32 13.11 -2.63
CA ILE A 28 6.58 14.25 -3.18
C ILE A 28 7.40 15.53 -3.05
N ASP A 29 7.34 16.36 -4.09
CA ASP A 29 7.92 17.70 -4.07
C ASP A 29 6.88 18.72 -3.62
N VAL A 30 7.20 19.46 -2.57
CA VAL A 30 6.36 20.53 -2.03
C VAL A 30 7.13 21.86 -2.11
N PRO A 31 6.73 22.77 -3.01
CA PRO A 31 7.33 24.10 -3.10
C PRO A 31 7.24 24.87 -1.77
N LYS A 32 8.21 25.75 -1.50
CA LYS A 32 8.32 26.49 -0.23
C LYS A 32 7.09 27.33 0.07
N ASP A 33 6.58 28.04 -0.93
CA ASP A 33 5.38 28.86 -0.86
C ASP A 33 4.15 28.02 -0.48
N VAL A 34 3.98 26.86 -1.11
CA VAL A 34 2.91 25.90 -0.81
C VAL A 34 3.04 25.33 0.61
N ALA A 35 4.25 24.95 1.03
CA ALA A 35 4.50 24.40 2.37
C ALA A 35 4.24 25.40 3.50
N SER A 36 4.47 26.69 3.25
CA SER A 36 4.29 27.77 4.24
C SER A 36 2.90 28.40 4.26
N ALA A 37 2.05 28.07 3.28
CA ALA A 37 0.73 28.66 3.13
C ALA A 37 -0.25 28.15 4.19
N LYS A 38 -1.20 29.02 4.57
CA LYS A 38 -2.36 28.64 5.41
C LYS A 38 -3.53 28.25 4.53
N ILE A 39 -4.36 27.36 5.05
CA ILE A 39 -5.58 26.90 4.38
C ILE A 39 -6.73 26.88 5.37
N ASP A 40 -7.91 27.29 4.90
CA ASP A 40 -9.14 27.12 5.67
C ASP A 40 -9.56 25.65 5.63
N TRP A 41 -9.51 25.00 6.78
CA TRP A 41 -9.83 23.57 6.90
C TRP A 41 -11.23 23.36 7.44
N ASN A 42 -12.08 22.73 6.64
CA ASN A 42 -13.39 22.28 7.09
C ASN A 42 -13.33 20.84 7.59
N ILE A 43 -13.27 20.68 8.91
CA ILE A 43 -13.20 19.37 9.56
C ILE A 43 -14.38 18.45 9.24
N SER A 44 -15.56 18.99 8.93
CA SER A 44 -16.71 18.14 8.58
C SER A 44 -16.51 17.37 7.27
N LYS A 45 -15.66 17.89 6.38
CA LYS A 45 -15.30 17.28 5.09
C LYS A 45 -14.04 16.43 5.15
N GLU A 46 -13.36 16.36 6.30
CA GLU A 46 -12.10 15.61 6.43
C GLU A 46 -12.23 14.15 5.97
N LYS A 47 -13.35 13.50 6.34
CA LYS A 47 -13.64 12.12 5.94
C LYS A 47 -13.81 11.94 4.43
N GLU A 48 -14.16 12.99 3.68
CA GLU A 48 -14.27 12.89 2.22
C GLU A 48 -12.89 12.68 1.57
N PHE A 49 -11.84 13.26 2.16
CA PHE A 49 -10.48 13.20 1.63
C PHE A 49 -9.63 12.11 2.30
N TRP A 50 -9.80 11.90 3.61
CA TRP A 50 -8.98 11.03 4.44
C TRP A 50 -9.64 9.69 4.79
N ASN A 51 -10.59 9.20 3.97
CA ASN A 51 -11.15 7.86 4.10
C ASN A 51 -10.22 6.78 3.55
N ILE A 52 -9.01 6.70 4.12
CA ILE A 52 -8.00 5.72 3.71
C ILE A 52 -8.37 4.38 4.35
N GLN A 53 -8.95 3.50 3.54
CA GLN A 53 -9.29 2.16 3.99
C GLN A 53 -8.03 1.30 4.09
N LYS A 54 -7.95 0.48 5.14
CA LYS A 54 -6.98 -0.62 5.17
C LYS A 54 -7.29 -1.55 3.99
N ILE A 55 -6.30 -1.74 3.13
CA ILE A 55 -6.43 -2.67 2.01
C ILE A 55 -6.66 -4.06 2.59
N LYS A 56 -7.79 -4.66 2.24
CA LYS A 56 -8.00 -6.09 2.47
C LYS A 56 -7.15 -6.81 1.43
N PHE A 57 -6.17 -7.59 1.87
CA PHE A 57 -5.59 -8.60 1.00
C PHE A 57 -6.71 -9.57 0.63
N THR A 58 -6.99 -9.68 -0.66
CA THR A 58 -7.83 -10.74 -1.19
C THR A 58 -6.89 -11.88 -1.55
N ASP A 59 -6.90 -12.95 -0.77
CA ASP A 59 -6.12 -14.17 -1.04
C ASP A 59 -6.74 -14.96 -2.20
N THR A 60 -6.76 -14.35 -3.38
CA THR A 60 -7.19 -15.01 -4.61
C THR A 60 -5.96 -15.60 -5.29
N ILE A 61 -5.32 -16.57 -4.62
CA ILE A 61 -4.39 -17.46 -5.32
C ILE A 61 -5.25 -18.40 -6.16
N ASP A 62 -5.02 -18.38 -7.47
CA ASP A 62 -5.69 -19.25 -8.44
C ASP A 62 -5.56 -20.74 -8.06
N LEU A 63 -6.62 -21.51 -8.33
CA LEU A 63 -6.67 -22.93 -8.00
C LEU A 63 -5.61 -23.75 -8.75
N GLU A 64 -5.30 -23.41 -10.00
CA GLU A 64 -4.26 -24.09 -10.78
C GLU A 64 -2.87 -23.80 -10.23
N TRP A 65 -2.62 -22.58 -9.74
CA TRP A 65 -1.37 -22.27 -9.02
C TRP A 65 -1.21 -23.13 -7.77
N LYS A 66 -2.29 -23.32 -6.99
CA LYS A 66 -2.27 -24.20 -5.79
C LYS A 66 -2.01 -25.67 -6.16
N LYS A 67 -2.65 -26.18 -7.23
CA LYS A 67 -2.43 -27.56 -7.71
C LYS A 67 -0.99 -27.75 -8.16
N THR A 68 -0.47 -26.82 -8.96
CA THR A 68 0.90 -26.85 -9.47
C THR A 68 1.92 -26.83 -8.34
N PHE A 69 1.74 -25.93 -7.35
CA PHE A 69 2.61 -25.87 -6.18
C PHE A 69 2.63 -27.19 -5.40
N LYS A 70 1.46 -27.78 -5.13
CA LYS A 70 1.35 -29.08 -4.44
C LYS A 70 2.05 -30.21 -5.20
N LYS A 71 1.87 -30.27 -6.52
CA LYS A 71 2.51 -31.27 -7.38
C LYS A 71 4.04 -31.14 -7.30
N LEU A 72 4.57 -29.95 -7.58
CA LEU A 72 6.02 -29.70 -7.56
C LEU A 72 6.63 -29.99 -6.19
N LEU A 73 5.92 -29.64 -5.11
CA LEU A 73 6.38 -29.94 -3.75
C LEU A 73 6.42 -31.45 -3.47
N SER A 74 5.43 -32.22 -3.96
CA SER A 74 5.38 -33.67 -3.78
C SER A 74 6.43 -34.44 -4.59
N GLU A 75 6.82 -33.92 -5.76
CA GLU A 75 7.80 -34.53 -6.65
C GLU A 75 9.25 -34.15 -6.28
N ALA A 76 9.43 -33.14 -5.44
CA ALA A 76 10.75 -32.66 -5.02
C ALA A 76 11.41 -33.60 -4.00
N ASN A 77 12.61 -34.10 -4.31
CA ASN A 77 13.39 -34.95 -3.41
C ASN A 77 13.99 -34.16 -2.22
N LYS A 78 14.43 -32.91 -2.46
CA LYS A 78 15.01 -32.01 -1.44
C LYS A 78 14.55 -30.57 -1.67
N PRO A 79 13.30 -30.22 -1.30
CA PRO A 79 12.78 -28.88 -1.53
C PRO A 79 13.52 -27.84 -0.68
N VAL A 80 13.75 -26.66 -1.24
CA VAL A 80 14.36 -25.51 -0.56
C VAL A 80 13.42 -24.32 -0.66
N PHE A 81 13.12 -23.70 0.48
CA PHE A 81 12.32 -22.48 0.55
C PHE A 81 13.25 -21.27 0.74
N TYR A 82 13.31 -20.40 -0.27
CA TYR A 82 13.99 -19.12 -0.15
C TYR A 82 13.00 -18.04 0.29
N ILE A 83 13.01 -17.74 1.58
CA ILE A 83 12.04 -16.86 2.23
C ILE A 83 12.70 -15.50 2.53
N GLY A 84 12.16 -14.44 1.92
CA GLY A 84 12.60 -13.07 2.17
C GLY A 84 11.79 -12.37 3.28
N GLY A 85 12.26 -11.19 3.70
CA GLY A 85 11.65 -10.39 4.77
C GLY A 85 10.21 -9.91 4.52
N GLY A 86 9.67 -10.09 3.31
CA GLY A 86 8.27 -9.82 3.00
C GLY A 86 7.29 -10.65 3.85
N LEU A 87 7.71 -11.84 4.31
CA LEU A 87 6.90 -12.70 5.18
C LEU A 87 6.77 -12.19 6.62
N ASN A 88 7.64 -11.28 7.06
CA ASN A 88 7.56 -10.68 8.40
C ASN A 88 6.48 -9.60 8.51
N ARG A 89 5.75 -9.30 7.42
CA ARG A 89 4.69 -8.31 7.45
C ARG A 89 3.48 -8.84 8.24
N PRO A 90 2.84 -8.03 9.10
CA PRO A 90 1.66 -8.45 9.86
C PRO A 90 0.49 -9.00 9.01
N LEU A 91 0.47 -8.66 7.72
CA LEU A 91 -0.53 -9.11 6.76
C LEU A 91 -0.18 -10.42 6.06
N ALA A 92 1.08 -10.89 6.16
CA ALA A 92 1.55 -12.11 5.48
C ALA A 92 1.29 -13.39 6.28
N ALA A 93 0.96 -13.27 7.57
CA ALA A 93 0.75 -14.40 8.49
C ALA A 93 -0.73 -14.56 8.94
N LYS A 94 -1.66 -13.93 8.22
CA LYS A 94 -3.09 -13.93 8.57
C LYS A 94 -3.88 -14.98 7.81
#